data_AF-A0A9D2LK04-F1
#
_entry.id   AF-A0A9D2LK04-F1
#
_cell.length_a   1.000
_cell.length_b   1.000
_cell.length_c   1.000
_cell.angle_alpha   90.00
_cell.angle_beta   90.00
_cell.angle_gamma   90.00
#
_symmetry.space_group_name_H-M   'P 1'
#
loop_
_entity.id
_entity.type
_entity.pdbx_description
1 polymer ?
#
loop_
_entity_poly.entity_id
_entity_poly.type
_entity_poly.pdbx_seq_one_letter_code
_entity_poly.pdbx_strand_id
1 'polypeptide(L)'
;MNHPYKTRERGATVTVFVPYDCKNHCPFCINKEEYADMTGFSLEKICESIGRMDNISPRCDFVFTGGEPFANLEAFQIMMDAVPPTHKIYINTTLPVSTDQPEETVLDFIERNMRKIACINVSRHLQHYVVESNDSLLAKLPVPFRVNCVLYENYPVDQLVPYLERFRKIPGASIQFRFDYTATTQENLYDEENDKILRDLKRVAKYTGLDGCRMRCGFHFDYKGMELMYHKTLPYSTIVETDPKDGVTYDILYDILIKQTGDIHSDWDGTPLDVDAYGKAVFEPYDLKWLTRST
;
A
#
# COMPACT_ATOMS: atom_id res chain seq x y z
N MET A 1 17.27 7.09 -19.36
CA MET A 1 17.14 8.05 -18.25
C MET A 1 17.27 9.45 -18.78
N ASN A 2 16.33 10.32 -18.43
CA ASN A 2 16.42 11.73 -18.79
C ASN A 2 17.00 12.58 -17.64
N HIS A 3 16.88 12.13 -16.37
CA HIS A 3 17.35 12.86 -15.20
C HIS A 3 18.02 11.94 -14.16
N PRO A 4 18.87 12.47 -13.25
CA PRO A 4 19.34 11.74 -12.07
C PRO A 4 18.19 11.43 -11.09
N TYR A 5 18.32 10.36 -10.31
CA TYR A 5 17.34 10.01 -9.29
C TYR A 5 17.52 10.80 -8.00
N LYS A 6 16.39 11.10 -7.36
CA LYS A 6 16.31 11.57 -5.97
C LYS A 6 15.28 10.75 -5.22
N THR A 7 15.44 10.56 -3.92
CA THR A 7 14.46 9.86 -3.10
C THR A 7 14.50 10.36 -1.66
N ARG A 8 13.50 9.99 -0.86
CA ARG A 8 13.47 10.36 0.56
C ARG A 8 14.58 9.67 1.35
N GLU A 9 14.97 10.25 2.49
CA GLU A 9 15.82 9.59 3.47
C GLU A 9 15.29 8.20 3.79
N ARG A 10 16.21 7.21 3.83
CA ARG A 10 15.95 5.76 3.92
C ARG A 10 15.48 5.09 2.63
N GLY A 11 15.24 5.84 1.55
CA GLY A 11 14.89 5.32 0.23
C GLY A 11 13.39 5.27 -0.05
N ALA A 12 13.08 5.06 -1.33
CA ALA A 12 11.73 4.78 -1.83
C ALA A 12 11.17 3.51 -1.18
N THR A 13 9.86 3.42 -1.02
CA THR A 13 9.22 2.17 -0.60
C THR A 13 9.44 1.11 -1.68
N VAL A 14 9.75 -0.13 -1.32
CA VAL A 14 9.86 -1.22 -2.28
C VAL A 14 8.58 -2.05 -2.26
N THR A 15 7.79 -1.95 -3.31
CA THR A 15 6.55 -2.72 -3.48
C THR A 15 6.83 -4.00 -4.26
N VAL A 16 6.63 -5.15 -3.63
CA VAL A 16 6.89 -6.47 -4.22
C VAL A 16 5.58 -7.12 -4.64
N PHE A 17 5.49 -7.48 -5.91
CA PHE A 17 4.35 -8.20 -6.48
C PHE A 17 4.54 -9.70 -6.32
N VAL A 18 3.69 -10.32 -5.51
CA VAL A 18 3.61 -11.77 -5.42
C VAL A 18 2.90 -12.34 -6.66
N PRO A 19 3.25 -13.56 -7.11
CA PRO A 19 2.76 -14.13 -8.36
C PRO A 19 1.37 -14.78 -8.27
N TYR A 20 0.80 -14.89 -7.07
CA TYR A 20 -0.40 -15.69 -6.85
C TYR A 20 -1.62 -14.88 -7.18
N ASP A 21 -2.43 -15.34 -8.14
CA ASP A 21 -3.65 -14.66 -8.54
C ASP A 21 -4.62 -14.44 -7.38
N CYS A 22 -5.11 -13.21 -7.25
CA CYS A 22 -6.20 -12.89 -6.34
C CYS A 22 -7.48 -13.45 -6.96
N LYS A 23 -8.15 -14.41 -6.32
CA LYS A 23 -9.43 -14.95 -6.86
C LYS A 23 -10.57 -13.93 -6.91
N ASN A 24 -10.37 -12.71 -6.38
CA ASN A 24 -11.32 -11.62 -6.43
C ASN A 24 -11.25 -10.88 -7.79
N HIS A 25 -12.38 -10.33 -8.21
CA HIS A 25 -12.54 -9.66 -9.51
C HIS A 25 -12.99 -8.21 -9.31
N CYS A 26 -12.23 -7.46 -8.51
CA CYS A 26 -12.55 -6.07 -8.23
C CYS A 26 -12.44 -5.22 -9.50
N PRO A 27 -13.42 -4.34 -9.80
CA PRO A 27 -13.42 -3.55 -11.05
C PRO A 27 -12.27 -2.54 -11.13
N PHE A 28 -11.70 -2.15 -9.99
CA PHE A 28 -10.57 -1.22 -9.88
C PHE A 28 -9.19 -1.93 -9.79
N CYS A 29 -9.14 -3.26 -9.97
CA CYS A 29 -7.89 -4.00 -9.94
C CYS A 29 -7.17 -3.92 -11.29
N ILE A 30 -6.18 -3.03 -11.43
CA ILE A 30 -5.44 -2.84 -12.68
C ILE A 30 -4.41 -3.94 -12.97
N ASN A 31 -3.95 -4.65 -11.93
CA ASN A 31 -2.87 -5.64 -12.06
C ASN A 31 -3.40 -7.05 -12.32
N LYS A 32 -4.71 -7.22 -12.51
CA LYS A 32 -5.35 -8.53 -12.69
C LYS A 32 -4.82 -9.27 -13.92
N GLU A 33 -4.53 -8.54 -14.99
CA GLU A 33 -3.93 -9.10 -16.21
C GLU A 33 -2.51 -9.61 -15.96
N GLU A 34 -1.73 -8.92 -15.12
CA GLU A 34 -0.38 -9.34 -14.75
C GLU A 34 -0.37 -10.66 -13.98
N TYR A 35 -1.32 -10.86 -13.06
CA TYR A 35 -1.43 -12.12 -12.30
C TYR A 35 -1.98 -13.28 -13.13
N ALA A 36 -2.66 -13.00 -14.24
CA ALA A 36 -3.16 -14.03 -15.14
C ALA A 36 -2.03 -14.66 -15.98
N ASP A 37 -0.95 -13.90 -16.23
CA ASP A 37 0.22 -14.38 -16.97
C ASP A 37 1.42 -14.63 -16.04
N MET A 38 1.55 -15.85 -15.55
CA MET A 38 2.70 -16.26 -14.73
C MET A 38 3.97 -16.54 -15.55
N THR A 39 4.00 -16.21 -16.85
CA THR A 39 5.19 -16.41 -17.69
C THR A 39 6.37 -15.62 -17.14
N GLY A 40 7.50 -16.30 -16.93
CA GLY A 40 8.72 -15.67 -16.43
C GLY A 40 8.73 -15.41 -14.92
N PHE A 41 7.69 -15.83 -14.17
CA PHE A 41 7.73 -15.80 -12.71
C PHE A 41 9.01 -16.45 -12.16
N SER A 42 9.66 -15.78 -11.21
CA SER A 42 10.85 -16.32 -10.55
C SER A 42 10.99 -15.81 -9.13
N LEU A 43 10.74 -16.72 -8.17
CA LEU A 43 10.97 -16.46 -6.74
C LEU A 43 12.44 -16.08 -6.45
N GLU A 44 13.38 -16.76 -7.11
CA GLU A 44 14.81 -16.50 -6.99
C GLU A 44 15.14 -15.05 -7.40
N LYS A 45 14.69 -14.62 -8.59
CA LYS A 45 14.94 -13.25 -9.07
C LYS A 45 14.26 -12.20 -8.20
N ILE A 46 13.07 -12.46 -7.66
CA ILE A 46 12.42 -11.56 -6.70
C ILE A 46 13.33 -11.39 -5.46
N CYS A 47 13.85 -12.48 -4.91
CA CYS A 47 14.75 -12.44 -3.75
C CYS A 47 16.06 -11.71 -4.07
N GLU A 48 16.63 -11.93 -5.26
CA GLU A 48 17.80 -11.17 -5.72
C GLU A 48 17.50 -9.67 -5.80
N SER A 49 16.35 -9.28 -6.34
CA SER A 49 15.94 -7.89 -6.46
C SER A 49 15.67 -7.24 -5.10
N ILE A 50 15.11 -7.98 -4.14
CA ILE A 50 15.00 -7.55 -2.74
C ILE A 50 16.41 -7.24 -2.18
N GLY A 51 17.36 -8.15 -2.37
CA GLY A 51 18.74 -7.96 -1.93
C GLY A 51 19.44 -6.77 -2.60
N ARG A 52 19.18 -6.52 -3.89
CA ARG A 52 19.69 -5.32 -4.59
C ARG A 52 19.13 -4.04 -3.97
N MET A 53 17.84 -4.00 -3.65
CA MET A 53 17.21 -2.82 -3.05
C MET A 53 17.66 -2.59 -1.60
N ASP A 54 17.84 -3.65 -0.80
CA ASP A 54 18.47 -3.55 0.53
C ASP A 54 19.87 -2.92 0.45
N ASN A 55 20.72 -3.42 -0.44
CA ASN A 55 22.08 -2.90 -0.61
C ASN A 55 22.13 -1.40 -0.91
N ILE A 56 21.16 -0.87 -1.66
CA ILE A 56 21.08 0.56 -2.01
C ILE A 56 20.38 1.38 -0.91
N SER A 57 19.33 0.84 -0.30
CA SER A 57 18.46 1.53 0.66
C SER A 57 18.16 0.64 1.86
N PRO A 58 19.11 0.41 2.78
CA PRO A 58 19.08 -0.67 3.78
C PRO A 58 18.08 -0.46 4.94
N ARG A 59 17.23 0.57 4.83
CA ARG A 59 16.23 0.95 5.83
C ARG A 59 14.91 1.39 5.21
N CYS A 60 14.70 1.15 3.92
CA CYS A 60 13.42 1.42 3.27
C CYS A 60 12.34 0.46 3.79
N ASP A 61 11.08 0.79 3.52
CA ASP A 61 9.95 -0.10 3.86
C ASP A 61 9.65 -1.00 2.66
N PHE A 62 9.33 -2.27 2.93
CA PHE A 62 8.86 -3.22 1.92
C PHE A 62 7.35 -3.41 2.04
N VAL A 63 6.64 -3.39 0.90
CA VAL A 63 5.20 -3.66 0.82
C VAL A 63 4.99 -4.90 -0.05
N PHE A 64 4.54 -6.00 0.53
CA PHE A 64 4.07 -7.13 -0.25
C PHE A 64 2.64 -6.90 -0.69
N THR A 65 2.43 -6.93 -2.00
CA THR A 65 1.15 -6.80 -2.66
C THR A 65 1.14 -7.79 -3.82
N GLY A 66 0.17 -7.72 -4.72
CA GLY A 66 0.10 -8.63 -5.85
C GLY A 66 -1.32 -9.08 -6.05
N GLY A 67 -1.48 -10.31 -6.53
CA GLY A 67 -2.75 -10.97 -6.38
C GLY A 67 -3.00 -11.22 -4.88
N GLU A 68 -2.35 -12.22 -4.28
CA GLU A 68 -2.58 -12.52 -2.86
C GLU A 68 -1.34 -13.12 -2.14
N PRO A 69 -0.63 -12.34 -1.30
CA PRO A 69 0.57 -12.79 -0.58
C PRO A 69 0.36 -14.05 0.27
N PHE A 70 -0.80 -14.20 0.89
CA PHE A 70 -1.07 -15.36 1.73
C PHE A 70 -1.55 -16.58 0.94
N ALA A 71 -1.64 -16.55 -0.39
CA ALA A 71 -2.09 -17.70 -1.17
C ALA A 71 -1.06 -18.85 -1.22
N ASN A 72 0.22 -18.57 -0.95
CA ASN A 72 1.28 -19.56 -0.81
C ASN A 72 2.26 -19.14 0.28
N LEU A 73 2.07 -19.69 1.48
CA LEU A 73 2.86 -19.33 2.66
C LEU A 73 4.33 -19.75 2.56
N GLU A 74 4.65 -20.82 1.83
CA GLU A 74 6.04 -21.28 1.69
C GLU A 74 6.87 -20.29 0.87
N ALA A 75 6.40 -19.95 -0.32
CA ALA A 75 7.07 -18.94 -1.15
C ALA A 75 7.06 -17.57 -0.50
N PHE A 76 5.97 -17.21 0.20
CA PHE A 76 5.93 -15.95 0.92
C PHE A 76 6.95 -15.91 2.06
N GLN A 77 7.16 -17.00 2.80
CA GLN A 77 8.21 -17.10 3.80
C GLN A 77 9.60 -16.84 3.18
N ILE A 78 9.89 -17.45 2.03
CA ILE A 78 11.17 -17.28 1.33
C ILE A 78 11.41 -15.79 1.00
N MET A 79 10.40 -15.09 0.49
CA MET A 79 10.49 -13.65 0.21
C MET A 79 10.64 -12.81 1.49
N MET A 80 9.92 -13.15 2.56
CA MET A 80 10.05 -12.45 3.84
C MET A 80 11.43 -12.66 4.49
N ASP A 81 12.02 -13.84 4.29
CA ASP A 81 13.37 -14.16 4.79
C ASP A 81 14.45 -13.40 4.02
N ALA A 82 14.24 -13.16 2.72
CA ALA A 82 15.11 -12.32 1.90
C ALA A 82 15.13 -10.85 2.33
N VAL A 83 14.09 -10.35 3.01
CA VAL A 83 14.04 -8.98 3.56
C VAL A 83 14.78 -8.92 4.90
N PRO A 84 15.88 -8.15 5.03
CA PRO A 84 16.61 -8.03 6.29
C PRO A 84 15.80 -7.35 7.41
N PRO A 85 16.14 -7.59 8.69
CA PRO A 85 15.40 -7.06 9.84
C PRO A 85 15.55 -5.53 10.04
N THR A 86 16.39 -4.86 9.25
CA THR A 86 16.52 -3.40 9.23
C THR A 86 15.33 -2.72 8.55
N HIS A 87 14.53 -3.47 7.81
CA HIS A 87 13.34 -3.01 7.11
C HIS A 87 12.06 -3.32 7.89
N LYS A 88 11.00 -2.61 7.53
CA LYS A 88 9.64 -2.93 7.97
C LYS A 88 8.86 -3.53 6.81
N ILE A 89 8.04 -4.53 7.12
CA ILE A 89 7.18 -5.18 6.14
C ILE A 89 5.72 -4.74 6.34
N TYR A 90 5.11 -4.29 5.27
CA TYR A 90 3.67 -4.07 5.15
C TYR A 90 3.10 -5.10 4.18
N ILE A 91 1.87 -5.56 4.42
CA ILE A 91 1.26 -6.60 3.59
C ILE A 91 -0.14 -6.14 3.18
N ASN A 92 -0.42 -6.10 1.88
CA ASN A 92 -1.76 -5.88 1.34
C ASN A 92 -2.37 -7.24 0.98
N THR A 93 -3.54 -7.56 1.51
CA THR A 93 -4.14 -8.90 1.38
C THR A 93 -5.65 -8.84 1.58
N THR A 94 -6.39 -9.82 1.05
CA THR A 94 -7.78 -10.08 1.50
C THR A 94 -7.83 -10.98 2.74
N LEU A 95 -6.67 -11.47 3.17
CA LEU A 95 -6.43 -12.41 4.26
C LEU A 95 -7.22 -13.71 4.05
N PRO A 96 -7.04 -14.41 2.93
CA PRO A 96 -7.85 -15.57 2.58
C PRO A 96 -7.65 -16.72 3.57
N VAL A 97 -8.74 -17.41 3.88
CA VAL A 97 -8.74 -18.69 4.58
C VAL A 97 -9.58 -19.70 3.80
N SER A 98 -9.19 -20.96 3.81
CA SER A 98 -9.87 -22.05 3.12
C SER A 98 -9.70 -23.36 3.89
N THR A 99 -10.31 -24.45 3.41
CA THR A 99 -10.06 -25.80 3.97
C THR A 99 -8.59 -26.19 3.88
N ASP A 100 -7.91 -25.81 2.78
CA ASP A 100 -6.50 -26.14 2.55
C ASP A 100 -5.54 -25.14 3.23
N GLN A 101 -6.06 -23.98 3.65
CA GLN A 101 -5.32 -22.99 4.43
C GLN A 101 -6.21 -22.45 5.56
N PRO A 102 -6.33 -23.20 6.68
CA PRO A 102 -7.15 -22.82 7.81
C PRO A 102 -6.68 -21.54 8.49
N GLU A 103 -7.58 -20.93 9.27
CA GLU A 103 -7.31 -19.72 10.05
C GLU A 103 -6.08 -19.85 10.96
N GLU A 104 -5.94 -20.99 11.65
CA GLU A 104 -4.81 -21.29 12.53
C GLU A 104 -3.47 -21.26 11.79
N THR A 105 -3.41 -21.86 10.59
CA THR A 105 -2.20 -21.86 9.76
C THR A 105 -1.77 -20.44 9.34
N VAL A 106 -2.73 -19.58 9.00
CA VAL A 106 -2.45 -18.17 8.67
C VAL A 106 -1.99 -17.41 9.91
N LEU A 107 -2.62 -17.62 11.06
CA LEU A 107 -2.24 -16.98 12.32
C LEU A 107 -0.84 -17.39 12.78
N ASP A 108 -0.53 -18.70 12.76
CA ASP A 108 0.79 -19.24 13.10
C ASP A 108 1.89 -18.63 12.23
N PHE A 109 1.61 -18.48 10.92
CA PHE A 109 2.53 -17.85 9.99
C PHE A 109 2.78 -16.38 10.38
N ILE A 110 1.73 -15.62 10.67
CA ILE A 110 1.85 -14.20 11.04
C ILE A 110 2.56 -14.06 12.39
N GLU A 111 2.23 -14.90 13.38
CA GLU A 111 2.86 -14.89 14.70
C GLU A 111 4.36 -15.16 14.61
N ARG A 112 4.77 -16.19 13.85
CA ARG A 112 6.18 -16.50 13.62
C ARG A 112 6.96 -15.33 13.01
N ASN A 113 6.30 -14.52 12.18
CA ASN A 113 6.91 -13.40 11.45
C ASN A 113 6.63 -12.02 12.08
N MET A 114 5.92 -11.96 13.22
CA MET A 114 5.35 -10.72 13.77
C MET A 114 6.36 -9.61 14.02
N ARG A 115 7.63 -9.96 14.26
CA ARG A 115 8.71 -8.99 14.52
C ARG A 115 9.11 -8.19 13.28
N LYS A 116 8.89 -8.72 12.07
CA LYS A 116 9.17 -8.03 10.80
C LYS A 116 7.95 -7.26 10.28
N ILE A 117 6.75 -7.71 10.62
CA ILE A 117 5.49 -7.15 10.10
C ILE A 117 5.12 -5.89 10.88
N ALA A 118 5.15 -4.74 10.20
CA ALA A 118 4.74 -3.47 10.78
C ALA A 118 3.21 -3.28 10.74
N CYS A 119 2.55 -3.72 9.66
CA CYS A 119 1.09 -3.62 9.53
C CYS A 119 0.57 -4.52 8.40
N ILE A 120 -0.61 -5.10 8.59
CA ILE A 120 -1.37 -5.79 7.53
C ILE A 120 -2.55 -4.91 7.10
N ASN A 121 -2.59 -4.53 5.83
CA ASN A 121 -3.71 -3.83 5.22
C ASN A 121 -4.68 -4.86 4.63
N VAL A 122 -5.81 -5.06 5.29
CA VAL A 122 -6.80 -6.08 4.94
C VAL A 122 -7.91 -5.46 4.10
N SER A 123 -8.01 -5.87 2.84
CA SER A 123 -9.05 -5.38 1.93
C SER A 123 -10.44 -5.85 2.36
N ARG A 124 -11.31 -4.89 2.66
CA ARG A 124 -12.75 -5.08 2.92
C ARG A 124 -13.48 -3.93 2.24
N HIS A 125 -14.34 -4.23 1.29
CA HIS A 125 -14.96 -3.17 0.48
C HIS A 125 -16.41 -2.95 0.91
N LEU A 126 -16.85 -1.70 0.84
CA LEU A 126 -18.23 -1.34 1.18
C LEU A 126 -19.25 -2.05 0.27
N GLN A 127 -18.87 -2.26 -1.00
CA GLN A 127 -19.57 -3.16 -1.91
C GLN A 127 -18.82 -4.48 -1.95
N HIS A 128 -19.53 -5.59 -2.04
CA HIS A 128 -18.93 -6.93 -2.06
C HIS A 128 -18.25 -7.24 -3.40
N TYR A 129 -17.02 -6.78 -3.55
CA TYR A 129 -16.13 -7.12 -4.67
C TYR A 129 -15.17 -8.28 -4.36
N VAL A 130 -15.03 -8.61 -3.09
CA VAL A 130 -14.09 -9.62 -2.57
C VAL A 130 -14.83 -10.64 -1.73
N VAL A 131 -14.35 -11.88 -1.75
CA VAL A 131 -14.72 -12.88 -0.75
C VAL A 131 -13.90 -12.60 0.50
N GLU A 132 -14.56 -12.11 1.54
CA GLU A 132 -13.93 -11.72 2.79
C GLU A 132 -13.74 -12.93 3.71
N SER A 133 -12.58 -13.04 4.35
CA SER A 133 -12.43 -13.89 5.53
C SER A 133 -13.21 -13.30 6.72
N ASN A 134 -13.53 -14.16 7.69
CA ASN A 134 -14.35 -13.79 8.83
C ASN A 134 -13.73 -12.64 9.65
N ASP A 135 -14.58 -11.75 10.18
CA ASP A 135 -14.09 -10.60 10.97
C ASP A 135 -13.43 -11.01 12.29
N SER A 136 -13.83 -12.15 12.87
CA SER A 136 -13.23 -12.64 14.11
C SER A 136 -11.74 -12.97 13.98
N LEU A 137 -11.26 -13.27 12.77
CA LEU A 137 -9.84 -13.44 12.47
C LEU A 137 -9.07 -12.14 12.68
N LEU A 138 -9.64 -10.99 12.31
CA LEU A 138 -8.99 -9.68 12.49
C LEU A 138 -8.70 -9.40 13.97
N ALA A 139 -9.62 -9.78 14.86
CA ALA A 139 -9.46 -9.63 16.30
C ALA A 139 -8.32 -10.50 16.89
N LYS A 140 -7.86 -11.51 16.16
CA LYS A 140 -6.81 -12.45 16.58
C LYS A 140 -5.44 -12.14 15.98
N LEU A 141 -5.34 -11.16 15.07
CA LEU A 141 -4.07 -10.82 14.43
C LEU A 141 -3.05 -10.37 15.50
N PRO A 142 -1.86 -10.98 15.57
CA PRO A 142 -0.85 -10.64 16.59
C PRO A 142 -0.05 -9.37 16.24
N VAL A 143 -0.42 -8.68 15.16
CA VAL A 143 0.25 -7.50 14.62
C VAL A 143 -0.78 -6.41 14.30
N PRO A 144 -0.37 -5.13 14.22
CA PRO A 144 -1.27 -4.07 13.78
C PRO A 144 -1.89 -4.39 12.41
N PHE A 145 -3.17 -4.06 12.26
CA PHE A 145 -3.87 -4.19 10.99
C PHE A 145 -4.72 -2.96 10.72
N ARG A 146 -5.03 -2.75 9.45
CA ARG A 146 -5.92 -1.69 9.00
C ARG A 146 -6.86 -2.25 7.96
N VAL A 147 -8.13 -1.92 8.08
CA VAL A 147 -9.13 -2.26 7.05
C VAL A 147 -8.93 -1.31 5.88
N ASN A 148 -8.74 -1.85 4.69
CA ASN A 148 -8.51 -1.06 3.47
C ASN A 148 -9.74 -1.12 2.56
N CYS A 149 -10.31 0.04 2.23
CA CYS A 149 -11.55 0.13 1.47
C CYS A 149 -11.44 1.17 0.35
N VAL A 150 -11.43 0.72 -0.89
CA VAL A 150 -11.63 1.61 -2.04
C VAL A 150 -13.11 2.02 -2.10
N LEU A 151 -13.38 3.32 -2.06
CA LEU A 151 -14.71 3.88 -2.26
C LEU A 151 -14.87 4.22 -3.75
N TYR A 152 -15.25 3.20 -4.52
CA TYR A 152 -15.32 3.25 -5.97
C TYR A 152 -16.66 3.81 -6.48
N GLU A 153 -16.61 4.70 -7.49
CA GLU A 153 -17.77 5.31 -8.16
C GLU A 153 -18.90 5.75 -7.20
N ASN A 154 -20.12 5.25 -7.45
CA ASN A 154 -21.32 5.49 -6.65
C ASN A 154 -21.43 4.47 -5.51
N TYR A 155 -20.45 4.47 -4.61
CA TYR A 155 -20.53 3.66 -3.40
C TYR A 155 -21.77 4.00 -2.56
N PRO A 156 -22.37 3.02 -1.87
CA PRO A 156 -23.62 3.21 -1.13
C PRO A 156 -23.36 4.01 0.16
N VAL A 157 -23.51 5.33 0.08
CA VAL A 157 -23.21 6.28 1.17
C VAL A 157 -23.98 5.96 2.45
N ASP A 158 -25.22 5.49 2.33
CA ASP A 158 -26.07 5.06 3.44
C ASP A 158 -25.49 3.87 4.22
N GLN A 159 -24.61 3.08 3.60
CA GLN A 159 -23.93 1.95 4.22
C GLN A 159 -22.65 2.33 4.96
N LEU A 160 -22.18 3.59 4.89
CA LEU A 160 -20.99 4.03 5.61
C LEU A 160 -21.11 3.76 7.11
N VAL A 161 -22.19 4.21 7.76
CA VAL A 161 -22.36 4.02 9.21
C VAL A 161 -22.43 2.53 9.59
N PRO A 162 -23.25 1.68 8.96
CA PRO A 162 -23.20 0.24 9.17
C PRO A 162 -21.79 -0.37 9.03
N TYR A 163 -21.05 0.02 8.00
CA TYR A 163 -19.69 -0.44 7.74
C TYR A 163 -18.71 0.00 8.84
N LEU A 164 -18.77 1.26 9.28
CA LEU A 164 -17.96 1.75 10.39
C LEU A 164 -18.30 1.02 11.70
N GLU A 165 -19.59 0.78 11.99
CA GLU A 165 -20.03 0.04 13.18
C GLU A 165 -19.66 -1.45 13.16
N ARG A 166 -19.46 -2.05 11.99
CA ARG A 166 -18.94 -3.41 11.85
C ARG A 166 -17.53 -3.50 12.42
N PHE A 167 -16.61 -2.66 11.94
CA PHE A 167 -15.21 -2.73 12.34
C PHE A 167 -14.90 -2.06 13.67
N ARG A 168 -15.70 -1.07 14.11
CA ARG A 168 -15.55 -0.45 15.45
C ARG A 168 -15.65 -1.47 16.59
N LYS A 169 -16.31 -2.60 16.38
CA LYS A 169 -16.44 -3.68 17.37
C LYS A 169 -15.16 -4.52 17.50
N ILE A 170 -14.23 -4.39 16.56
CA ILE A 170 -12.99 -5.15 16.53
C ILE A 170 -11.89 -4.31 17.20
N PRO A 171 -11.32 -4.77 18.32
CA PRO A 171 -10.25 -4.05 19.00
C PRO A 171 -9.06 -3.77 18.09
N GLY A 172 -8.54 -2.55 18.14
CA GLY A 172 -7.36 -2.14 17.37
C GLY A 172 -7.63 -1.89 15.88
N ALA A 173 -8.85 -2.08 15.38
CA ALA A 173 -9.19 -1.77 14.00
C ALA A 173 -9.10 -0.26 13.73
N SER A 174 -8.58 0.08 12.56
CA SER A 174 -8.74 1.38 11.92
C SER A 174 -9.15 1.17 10.47
N ILE A 175 -9.68 2.20 9.82
CA ILE A 175 -10.12 2.11 8.42
C ILE A 175 -9.36 3.12 7.57
N GLN A 176 -8.79 2.63 6.48
CA GLN A 176 -8.19 3.42 5.43
C GLN A 176 -9.09 3.35 4.19
N PHE A 177 -9.82 4.44 3.94
CA PHE A 177 -10.52 4.66 2.69
C PHE A 177 -9.56 5.14 1.61
N ARG A 178 -9.76 4.68 0.38
CA ARG A 178 -9.00 5.11 -0.80
C ARG A 178 -9.92 5.71 -1.83
N PHE A 179 -9.49 6.82 -2.40
CA PHE A 179 -10.02 7.25 -3.69
C PHE A 179 -9.50 6.33 -4.80
N ASP A 180 -10.21 6.28 -5.91
CA ASP A 180 -9.71 5.63 -7.10
C ASP A 180 -8.48 6.39 -7.63
N TYR A 181 -7.30 5.80 -7.50
CA TYR A 181 -6.05 6.42 -7.94
C TYR A 181 -6.01 6.62 -9.45
N THR A 182 -6.75 5.81 -10.25
CA THR A 182 -6.83 6.00 -11.71
C THR A 182 -7.54 7.30 -12.10
N ALA A 183 -8.36 7.83 -11.19
CA ALA A 183 -9.04 9.11 -11.31
C ALA A 183 -8.32 10.25 -10.57
N THR A 184 -7.18 9.98 -9.90
CA THR A 184 -6.44 11.02 -9.16
C THR A 184 -5.52 11.80 -10.10
N THR A 185 -5.55 13.12 -9.99
CA THR A 185 -4.69 14.04 -10.72
C THR A 185 -4.02 15.01 -9.76
N GLN A 186 -3.01 15.75 -10.22
CA GLN A 186 -2.35 16.75 -9.37
C GLN A 186 -3.33 17.83 -8.87
N GLU A 187 -4.30 18.19 -9.71
CA GLU A 187 -5.31 19.22 -9.42
C GLU A 187 -6.31 18.75 -8.36
N ASN A 188 -6.74 17.49 -8.40
CA ASN A 188 -7.74 16.97 -7.46
C ASN A 188 -7.14 16.32 -6.20
N LEU A 189 -5.81 16.14 -6.16
CA LEU A 189 -5.11 15.47 -5.08
C LEU A 189 -5.42 16.08 -3.72
N TYR A 190 -5.48 17.41 -3.64
CA TYR A 190 -5.79 18.15 -2.41
C TYR A 190 -7.15 18.86 -2.45
N ASP A 191 -7.98 18.58 -3.45
CA ASP A 191 -9.31 19.19 -3.54
C ASP A 191 -10.19 18.73 -2.37
N GLU A 192 -10.62 19.71 -1.57
CA GLU A 192 -11.58 19.51 -0.48
C GLU A 192 -13.01 19.94 -0.86
N GLU A 193 -13.15 20.89 -1.78
CA GLU A 193 -14.41 21.57 -2.05
C GLU A 193 -15.34 20.71 -2.91
N ASN A 194 -14.79 20.09 -3.97
CA ASN A 194 -15.57 19.26 -4.89
C ASN A 194 -15.50 17.76 -4.56
N ASP A 195 -14.85 17.41 -3.44
CA ASP A 195 -14.68 16.04 -3.03
C ASP A 195 -15.93 15.49 -2.31
N LYS A 196 -16.69 14.67 -3.06
CA LYS A 196 -17.87 13.98 -2.56
C LYS A 196 -17.53 13.05 -1.38
N ILE A 197 -16.42 12.31 -1.45
CA ILE A 197 -16.05 11.33 -0.42
C ILE A 197 -15.72 12.04 0.88
N LEU A 198 -14.88 13.06 0.81
CA LEU A 198 -14.53 13.90 1.96
C LEU A 198 -15.79 14.49 2.59
N ARG A 199 -16.71 15.02 1.78
CA ARG A 199 -17.99 15.57 2.26
C ARG A 199 -18.84 14.51 2.96
N ASP A 200 -18.95 13.32 2.40
CA ASP A 200 -19.74 12.22 2.98
C ASP A 200 -19.11 11.71 4.29
N LEU A 201 -17.78 11.60 4.37
CA LEU A 201 -17.07 11.23 5.60
C LEU A 201 -17.18 12.30 6.69
N LYS A 202 -17.07 13.59 6.34
CA LYS A 202 -17.29 14.73 7.27
C LYS A 202 -18.70 14.73 7.89
N ARG A 203 -19.69 14.06 7.28
CA ARG A 203 -21.05 13.93 7.83
C ARG A 203 -21.18 12.83 8.89
N VAL A 204 -20.31 11.82 8.86
CA VAL A 204 -20.42 10.64 9.74
C VAL A 204 -19.33 10.56 10.80
N ALA A 205 -18.18 11.20 10.58
CA ALA A 205 -17.02 11.18 11.46
C ALA A 205 -16.45 12.59 11.69
N LYS A 206 -15.78 12.79 12.84
CA LYS A 206 -15.14 14.06 13.19
C LYS A 206 -13.85 14.20 12.40
N TYR A 207 -13.76 15.17 11.51
CA TYR A 207 -12.52 15.50 10.82
C TYR A 207 -11.44 16.00 11.80
N THR A 208 -10.22 15.51 11.68
CA THR A 208 -9.10 15.80 12.59
C THR A 208 -7.89 16.40 11.90
N GLY A 209 -7.76 16.33 10.58
CA GLY A 209 -6.70 17.03 9.86
C GLY A 209 -6.36 16.46 8.50
N LEU A 210 -5.36 17.05 7.86
CA LEU A 210 -4.83 16.69 6.56
C LEU A 210 -3.31 16.57 6.65
N ASP A 211 -2.76 15.46 6.16
CA ASP A 211 -1.35 15.36 5.82
C ASP A 211 -1.15 15.16 4.31
N GLY A 212 0.08 15.33 3.84
CA GLY A 212 0.39 15.03 2.46
C GLY A 212 1.83 15.31 2.06
N CYS A 213 2.17 14.82 0.87
CA CYS A 213 3.42 15.05 0.14
C CYS A 213 3.12 15.29 -1.34
N ARG A 214 4.14 15.39 -2.20
CA ARG A 214 3.95 15.67 -3.63
C ARG A 214 2.96 14.72 -4.34
N MET A 215 2.94 13.45 -3.95
CA MET A 215 2.20 12.39 -4.66
C MET A 215 0.95 11.84 -3.96
N ARG A 216 0.73 12.18 -2.67
CA ARG A 216 -0.39 11.65 -1.90
C ARG A 216 -0.82 12.59 -0.78
N CYS A 217 -2.08 12.48 -0.38
CA CYS A 217 -2.63 13.16 0.80
C CYS A 217 -3.44 12.20 1.68
N GLY A 218 -3.64 12.55 2.95
CA GLY A 218 -4.46 11.81 3.90
C GLY A 218 -5.36 12.75 4.70
N PHE A 219 -6.67 12.61 4.53
CA PHE A 219 -7.70 13.22 5.37
C PHE A 219 -8.00 12.32 6.56
N HIS A 220 -7.83 12.84 7.76
CA HIS A 220 -7.94 12.09 9.02
C HIS A 220 -9.26 12.40 9.73
N PHE A 221 -9.83 11.37 10.36
CA PHE A 221 -11.06 11.48 11.14
C PHE A 221 -11.02 10.60 12.38
N ASP A 222 -11.81 10.98 13.37
CA ASP A 222 -12.21 10.14 14.50
C ASP A 222 -13.68 9.72 14.35
N TYR A 223 -13.93 8.41 14.38
CA TYR A 223 -15.26 7.87 14.50
C TYR A 223 -15.42 7.13 15.82
N LYS A 224 -15.89 7.84 16.86
CA LYS A 224 -16.15 7.28 18.19
C LYS A 224 -14.91 6.56 18.77
N GLY A 225 -13.73 7.16 18.59
CA GLY A 225 -12.45 6.60 19.03
C GLY A 225 -11.77 5.64 18.05
N MET A 226 -12.39 5.31 16.90
CA MET A 226 -11.75 4.56 15.81
C MET A 226 -11.14 5.52 14.80
N GLU A 227 -9.85 5.35 14.50
CA GLU A 227 -9.13 6.14 13.49
C GLU A 227 -9.65 5.80 12.08
N LEU A 228 -10.01 6.84 11.33
CA LEU A 228 -10.26 6.74 9.90
C LEU A 228 -9.28 7.64 9.13
N MET A 229 -8.79 7.13 8.01
CA MET A 229 -8.02 7.91 7.06
C MET A 229 -8.63 7.74 5.67
N TYR A 230 -8.88 8.83 4.96
CA TYR A 230 -9.20 8.82 3.55
C TYR A 230 -8.03 9.39 2.77
N HIS A 231 -7.41 8.59 1.90
CA HIS A 231 -6.27 9.06 1.12
C HIS A 231 -6.54 9.07 -0.38
N LYS A 232 -5.85 9.99 -1.04
CA LYS A 232 -5.69 10.06 -2.50
C LYS A 232 -4.20 9.92 -2.82
N THR A 233 -3.91 9.20 -3.88
CA THR A 233 -2.54 8.92 -4.33
C THR A 233 -2.54 9.02 -5.85
N LEU A 234 -1.54 9.67 -6.42
CA LEU A 234 -1.38 9.74 -7.87
C LEU A 234 -1.18 8.33 -8.46
N PRO A 235 -1.55 8.11 -9.73
CA PRO A 235 -1.36 6.82 -10.42
C PRO A 235 0.10 6.54 -10.81
N TYR A 236 1.03 7.40 -10.38
CA TYR A 236 2.47 7.29 -10.60
C TYR A 236 3.21 7.63 -9.31
N SER A 237 4.42 7.10 -9.18
CA SER A 237 5.30 7.27 -8.01
C SER A 237 6.61 8.00 -8.31
N THR A 238 6.85 8.37 -9.57
CA THR A 238 7.96 9.26 -9.95
C THR A 238 7.46 10.68 -10.17
N ILE A 239 8.04 11.64 -9.46
CA ILE A 239 7.77 13.07 -9.65
C ILE A 239 8.97 13.71 -10.33
N VAL A 240 8.76 14.35 -11.48
CA VAL A 240 9.79 15.15 -12.15
C VAL A 240 9.75 16.58 -11.61
N GLU A 241 10.81 17.01 -10.93
CA GLU A 241 10.88 18.34 -10.31
C GLU A 241 12.30 18.91 -10.41
N THR A 242 12.42 20.21 -10.72
CA THR A 242 13.68 20.95 -10.63
C THR A 242 13.87 21.41 -9.20
N ASP A 243 14.94 20.95 -8.53
CA ASP A 243 15.25 21.39 -7.19
C ASP A 243 15.79 22.83 -7.23
N PRO A 244 15.13 23.80 -6.57
CA PRO A 244 15.56 25.19 -6.61
C PRO A 244 16.91 25.43 -5.92
N LYS A 245 17.43 24.48 -5.13
CA LYS A 245 18.70 24.63 -4.40
C LYS A 245 19.92 24.41 -5.30
N ASP A 246 19.84 23.46 -6.24
CA ASP A 246 20.95 23.08 -7.12
C ASP A 246 20.63 23.29 -8.62
N GLY A 247 19.38 23.59 -8.96
CA GLY A 247 18.92 23.80 -10.33
C GLY A 247 18.82 22.53 -11.16
N VAL A 248 18.97 21.35 -10.55
CA VAL A 248 18.92 20.06 -11.24
C VAL A 248 17.49 19.54 -11.27
N THR A 249 17.03 19.10 -12.44
CA THR A 249 15.79 18.34 -12.58
C THR A 249 16.06 16.89 -12.17
N TYR A 250 15.25 16.36 -11.25
CA TYR A 250 15.35 14.99 -10.75
C TYR A 250 14.11 14.18 -11.09
N ASP A 251 14.31 12.88 -11.28
CA ASP A 251 13.26 11.88 -11.19
C ASP A 251 13.17 11.45 -9.71
N ILE A 252 12.19 11.99 -8.98
CA ILE A 252 12.01 11.76 -7.53
C ILE A 252 11.18 10.50 -7.31
N LEU A 253 11.80 9.44 -6.79
CA LEU A 253 11.16 8.13 -6.57
C LEU A 253 10.55 8.02 -5.18
N TYR A 254 9.25 7.77 -5.11
CA TYR A 254 8.52 7.45 -3.88
C TYR A 254 8.34 5.94 -3.66
N ASP A 255 8.08 5.21 -4.74
CA ASP A 255 7.97 3.75 -4.76
C ASP A 255 8.87 3.16 -5.87
N ILE A 256 9.39 1.98 -5.60
CA ILE A 256 10.06 1.09 -6.56
C ILE A 256 9.27 -0.21 -6.59
N LEU A 257 9.03 -0.76 -7.78
CA LEU A 257 8.24 -1.98 -7.94
C LEU A 257 9.16 -3.15 -8.30
N ILE A 258 9.05 -4.26 -7.56
CA ILE A 258 9.62 -5.55 -7.96
C ILE A 258 8.47 -6.38 -8.51
N LYS A 259 8.50 -6.64 -9.82
CA LYS A 259 7.49 -7.43 -10.55
C LYS A 259 7.66 -8.92 -10.25
N GLN A 260 6.65 -9.72 -10.60
CA GLN A 260 6.70 -11.18 -10.38
C GLN A 260 7.82 -11.90 -11.16
N THR A 261 8.35 -11.28 -12.21
CA THR A 261 9.53 -11.75 -12.97
C THR A 261 10.85 -11.49 -12.24
N GLY A 262 10.82 -10.68 -11.17
CA GLY A 262 11.98 -10.10 -10.50
C GLY A 262 12.46 -8.78 -11.11
N ASP A 263 11.85 -8.31 -12.20
CA ASP A 263 12.22 -7.03 -12.81
C ASP A 263 11.91 -5.86 -11.85
N ILE A 264 12.77 -4.83 -11.90
CA ILE A 264 12.67 -3.66 -11.02
C ILE A 264 12.25 -2.45 -11.84
N HIS A 265 11.17 -1.80 -11.42
CA HIS A 265 10.56 -0.67 -12.13
C HIS A 265 10.57 0.56 -11.23
N SER A 266 10.77 1.73 -11.83
CA SER A 266 10.77 3.02 -11.13
C SER A 266 9.37 3.61 -10.97
N ASP A 267 8.41 3.13 -11.76
CA ASP A 267 7.04 3.63 -11.74
C ASP A 267 6.01 2.55 -12.15
N TRP A 268 4.74 2.87 -11.91
CA TRP A 268 3.57 2.05 -12.19
C TRP A 268 3.21 1.99 -13.68
N ASP A 269 3.79 2.87 -14.50
CA ASP A 269 3.59 2.90 -15.96
C ASP A 269 4.42 1.84 -16.72
N GLY A 270 5.22 1.05 -16.01
CA GLY A 270 6.07 0.02 -16.60
C GLY A 270 7.51 0.46 -16.87
N THR A 271 7.90 1.69 -16.53
CA THR A 271 9.27 2.19 -16.71
C THR A 271 10.27 1.36 -15.90
N PRO A 272 11.27 0.70 -16.54
CA PRO A 272 12.31 -0.04 -15.84
C PRO A 272 13.20 0.89 -15.01
N LEU A 273 13.59 0.45 -13.81
CA LEU A 273 14.56 1.15 -12.98
C LEU A 273 15.97 0.92 -13.50
N ASP A 274 16.72 2.00 -13.70
CA ASP A 274 18.18 1.91 -13.80
C ASP A 274 18.78 1.78 -12.39
N VAL A 275 19.10 0.55 -12.00
CA VAL A 275 19.58 0.21 -10.66
C VAL A 275 20.93 0.86 -10.34
N ASP A 276 21.83 0.97 -11.33
CA ASP A 276 23.16 1.55 -11.15
C ASP A 276 23.09 3.06 -10.91
N ALA A 277 22.18 3.74 -11.60
CA ALA A 277 21.90 5.14 -11.33
C ALA A 277 21.15 5.35 -10.02
N TYR A 278 20.22 4.46 -9.65
CA TYR A 278 19.53 4.55 -8.35
C TYR A 278 20.51 4.35 -7.19
N GLY A 279 21.54 3.52 -7.36
CA GLY A 279 22.67 3.40 -6.42
C GLY A 279 23.42 4.71 -6.16
N LYS A 280 23.20 5.74 -6.98
CA LYS A 280 23.78 7.09 -6.86
C LYS A 280 22.72 8.17 -6.57
N ALA A 281 21.51 7.77 -6.17
CA ALA A 281 20.42 8.70 -5.92
C ALA A 281 20.77 9.72 -4.83
N VAL A 282 20.27 10.95 -5.02
CA VAL A 282 20.34 11.98 -3.99
C VAL A 282 19.23 11.76 -2.96
N PHE A 283 19.52 11.95 -1.68
CA PHE A 283 18.54 11.80 -0.61
C PHE A 283 18.03 13.16 -0.14
N GLU A 284 16.72 13.28 0.06
CA GLU A 284 16.07 14.44 0.69
C GLU A 284 15.23 14.04 1.91
N PRO A 285 14.96 14.93 2.87
CA PRO A 285 14.04 14.63 3.96
C PRO A 285 12.67 14.20 3.43
N TYR A 286 12.01 13.27 4.13
CA TYR A 286 10.66 12.88 3.73
C TYR A 286 9.71 14.09 3.85
N ASP A 287 9.03 14.42 2.76
CA ASP A 287 8.21 15.61 2.60
C ASP A 287 6.76 15.45 3.09
N LEU A 288 6.36 14.22 3.49
CA LEU A 288 5.08 13.95 4.13
C LEU A 288 4.97 14.71 5.45
N LYS A 289 3.99 15.61 5.53
CA LYS A 289 3.78 16.46 6.70
C LYS A 289 2.29 16.75 6.92
N TRP A 290 1.95 17.04 8.18
CA TRP A 290 0.65 17.63 8.52
C TRP A 290 0.55 19.03 7.89
N LEU A 291 -0.48 19.24 7.10
CA LEU A 291 -0.86 20.52 6.52
C LEU A 291 -1.88 21.23 7.40
N THR A 292 -2.82 20.47 7.96
CA THR A 292 -3.75 20.95 8.99
C THR A 292 -3.91 19.87 10.05
N ARG A 293 -4.02 20.26 11.32
CA ARG A 293 -4.29 19.33 12.42
C ARG A 293 -5.16 20.01 13.46
N SER A 294 -6.28 19.38 13.79
CA SER A 294 -7.14 19.80 14.88
C SER A 294 -6.42 19.49 16.19
N THR A 295 -6.26 20.50 17.04
CA THR A 295 -5.75 20.39 18.40
C THR A 295 -6.77 19.74 19.33
#